data_AF-A0A8S2WQW1-F1
#
_entry.id   AF-A0A8S2WQW1-F1
#
_cell.length_a   1.000
_cell.length_b   1.000
_cell.length_c   1.000
_cell.angle_alpha   90.00
_cell.angle_beta   90.00
_cell.angle_gamma   90.00
#
_symmetry.space_group_name_H-M   'P 1'
#
loop_
_entity.id
_entity.type
_entity.pdbx_description
1 polymer ?
#
loop_
_entity_poly.entity_id
_entity_poly.type
_entity_poly.pdbx_seq_one_letter_code
_entity_poly.pdbx_strand_id
1 'polypeptide(L)' 'IHHPIDVITGLEHKDALTIGEKLGFRNDALKEVADTMMKLYDLFMKKDIILLEINPLTEAADGKIY' A
#
# COMPACT_ATOMS: atom_id res chain seq x y z
N ILE A 1 0.08 5.40 -11.38
CA ILE A 1 -1.02 4.40 -11.55
C ILE A 1 -2.19 4.83 -10.68
N HIS A 2 -3.43 4.50 -11.05
CA HIS A 2 -4.60 4.73 -10.20
C HIS A 2 -5.34 3.41 -10.01
N HIS A 3 -5.76 3.11 -8.78
CA HIS A 3 -6.52 1.92 -8.42
C HIS A 3 -7.69 2.35 -7.51
N PRO A 4 -8.92 2.45 -8.03
CA PRO A 4 -10.08 2.88 -7.24
C PRO A 4 -10.44 1.82 -6.20
N ILE A 5 -10.93 2.26 -5.05
CA ILE A 5 -11.34 1.40 -3.93
C ILE A 5 -12.84 1.58 -3.68
N ASP A 6 -13.56 0.47 -3.58
CA ASP A 6 -14.95 0.49 -3.14
C ASP A 6 -14.99 0.77 -1.61
N VAL A 7 -15.77 1.76 -1.20
CA VAL A 7 -15.84 2.19 0.21
C VAL A 7 -16.54 1.18 1.12
N ILE A 8 -17.40 0.32 0.56
CA ILE A 8 -18.15 -0.70 1.30
C ILE A 8 -17.27 -1.91 1.57
N THR A 9 -16.54 -2.40 0.56
CA THR A 9 -15.64 -3.56 0.73
C THR A 9 -14.27 -3.18 1.26
N GLY A 10 -13.84 -1.94 1.00
CA GLY A 10 -12.52 -1.43 1.34
C GLY A 10 -11.40 -1.95 0.45
N LEU A 11 -10.16 -1.61 0.81
CA LEU A 11 -8.96 -2.13 0.15
C LEU A 11 -8.77 -3.61 0.55
N GLU A 12 -8.73 -4.51 -0.43
CA GLU A 12 -8.40 -5.91 -0.18
C GLU A 12 -6.90 -6.18 -0.37
N HIS A 13 -6.37 -7.23 0.28
CA HIS A 13 -4.94 -7.57 0.18
C HIS A 13 -4.49 -7.85 -1.27
N LYS A 14 -5.35 -8.45 -2.09
CA LYS A 14 -5.09 -8.67 -3.53
C LYS A 14 -4.89 -7.37 -4.31
N ASP A 15 -5.60 -6.30 -3.94
CA ASP A 15 -5.46 -4.99 -4.55
C ASP A 15 -4.10 -4.40 -4.17
N ALA A 16 -3.74 -4.47 -2.89
CA ALA A 16 -2.45 -4.00 -2.39
C ALA A 16 -1.27 -4.71 -3.07
N LEU A 17 -1.35 -6.04 -3.28
CA LEU A 17 -0.39 -6.79 -4.08
C LEU A 17 -0.35 -6.29 -5.54
N THR A 18 -1.51 -6.14 -6.18
CA THR A 18 -1.60 -5.66 -7.57
C THR A 18 -0.98 -4.26 -7.74
N ILE A 19 -1.19 -3.37 -6.77
CA ILE A 19 -0.62 -2.02 -6.76
C ILE A 19 0.90 -2.12 -6.57
N GLY A 20 1.37 -2.92 -5.61
CA GLY A 20 2.80 -3.13 -5.36
C GLY A 20 3.55 -3.66 -6.59
N GLU A 21 2.98 -4.64 -7.30
CA GLU A 21 3.56 -5.18 -8.54
C GLU A 21 3.67 -4.10 -9.62
N LYS A 22 2.63 -3.26 -9.77
CA LYS A 22 2.63 -2.14 -10.73
C LYS A 22 3.62 -1.02 -10.37
N LEU A 23 3.97 -0.89 -9.09
CA LEU A 23 5.02 0.02 -8.62
C LEU A 23 6.43 -0.56 -8.79
N GLY A 24 6.55 -1.84 -9.13
CA GLY A 24 7.82 -2.50 -9.43
C GLY A 24 8.39 -3.34 -8.29
N PHE A 25 7.71 -3.41 -7.14
CA PHE A 25 8.14 -4.27 -6.03
C PHE A 25 7.96 -5.75 -6.40
N ARG A 26 8.87 -6.60 -5.89
CA ARG A 26 8.87 -8.04 -6.17
C ARG A 26 9.22 -8.85 -4.93
N ASN A 27 8.98 -10.16 -5.00
CA ASN A 27 9.37 -11.12 -3.96
C ASN A 27 8.85 -10.70 -2.57
N ASP A 28 9.74 -10.64 -1.57
CA ASP A 28 9.33 -10.31 -0.20
C ASP A 28 9.00 -8.83 -0.01
N ALA A 29 9.65 -7.93 -0.76
CA ALA A 29 9.32 -6.50 -0.78
C ALA A 29 7.88 -6.25 -1.26
N LEU A 30 7.35 -7.10 -2.16
CA LEU A 30 5.95 -7.03 -2.59
C LEU A 30 4.97 -7.32 -1.45
N LYS A 31 5.27 -8.29 -0.60
CA LYS A 31 4.42 -8.62 0.56
C LYS A 31 4.48 -7.49 1.58
N GLU A 32 5.68 -6.96 1.85
CA GLU A 32 5.88 -5.90 2.82
C GLU A 32 5.22 -4.58 2.38
N VAL A 33 5.30 -4.23 1.09
CA VAL A 33 4.62 -3.04 0.57
C VAL A 33 3.10 -3.22 0.62
N ALA A 34 2.57 -4.41 0.31
CA ALA A 34 1.14 -4.68 0.40
C ALA A 34 0.65 -4.56 1.84
N ASP A 35 1.36 -5.15 2.80
CA ASP A 35 1.03 -5.05 4.22
C ASP A 35 1.11 -3.61 4.73
N THR A 36 2.06 -2.82 4.22
CA THR A 36 2.17 -1.39 4.52
C THR A 36 0.96 -0.61 3.99
N MET A 37 0.54 -0.85 2.74
CA MET A 37 -0.67 -0.23 2.17
C MET A 37 -1.93 -0.56 2.97
N MET A 38 -2.07 -1.81 3.42
CA MET A 38 -3.20 -2.22 4.27
C MET A 38 -3.24 -1.44 5.59
N LYS A 39 -2.09 -1.25 6.25
CA LYS A 39 -1.99 -0.46 7.49
C LYS A 39 -2.28 1.03 7.24
N LEU A 40 -1.80 1.58 6.13
CA LEU A 40 -2.06 2.97 5.76
C LEU A 40 -3.55 3.20 5.47
N TYR A 41 -4.22 2.24 4.81
CA TYR A 41 -5.66 2.30 4.56
C TYR A 41 -6.48 2.20 5.86
N ASP A 42 -6.10 1.30 6.77
CA ASP A 42 -6.72 1.21 8.11
C ASP A 42 -6.56 2.53 8.89
N LEU A 43 -5.36 3.14 8.85
CA LEU A 43 -5.13 4.46 9.45
C LEU A 43 -6.00 5.54 8.81
N PHE A 44 -6.08 5.56 7.48
CA PHE A 44 -6.89 6.51 6.70
C PHE A 44 -8.36 6.49 7.15
N MET A 45 -8.95 5.29 7.24
CA MET A 45 -10.34 5.10 7.66
C MET A 45 -10.56 5.44 9.14
N LYS A 46 -9.65 5.04 10.03
CA LYS A 46 -9.79 5.27 11.49
C LYS A 46 -9.64 6.72 11.93
N LYS A 47 -9.02 7.56 11.10
CA LYS A 47 -8.67 8.95 11.44
C LYS A 47 -9.44 9.97 10.61
N ASP A 48 -10.43 9.54 9.84
CA ASP A 48 -11.20 10.41 8.93
C ASP A 48 -10.28 11.29 8.06
N ILE A 49 -9.19 10.70 7.56
CA ILE A 49 -8.18 11.40 6.78
C ILE A 49 -8.74 11.72 5.40
N ILE A 50 -8.47 12.91 4.88
CA ILE A 50 -8.86 13.32 3.52
C ILE A 50 -7.82 12.86 2.49
N LEU A 51 -6.54 12.97 2.83
CA LEU A 51 -5.42 12.58 1.97
C LEU A 51 -4.27 12.03 2.83
N LEU A 52 -3.75 10.87 2.44
CA LEU A 52 -2.53 10.30 2.96
C LEU A 52 -1.55 10.13 1.81
N GLU A 53 -0.50 10.95 1.78
CA GLU A 53 0.53 10.93 0.75
C GLU A 53 1.87 10.50 1.37
N ILE A 54 2.49 9.47 0.80
CA ILE A 54 3.82 9.00 1.19
C ILE A 54 4.77 9.26 0.01
N ASN A 55 5.81 10.06 0.25
CA ASN A 55 6.78 10.40 -0.77
C ASN A 55 8.17 10.70 -0.16
N PRO A 56 9.22 9.91 -0.46
CA PRO A 56 9.19 8.65 -1.23
C PRO A 56 8.67 7.47 -0.39
N LEU A 57 8.16 6.44 -1.06
CA LEU A 57 8.03 5.09 -0.52
C LEU A 57 9.18 4.27 -1.12
N THR A 58 10.12 3.81 -0.29
CA THR A 58 11.41 3.28 -0.75
C THR A 58 11.70 1.90 -0.19
N GLU A 59 12.31 1.06 -1.03
CA GLU A 59 12.95 -0.19 -0.61
C GLU A 59 14.42 0.07 -0.23
N ALA A 60 14.81 -0.33 0.97
CA ALA A 60 16.20 -0.29 1.42
C ALA A 60 16.99 -1.51 0.89
N ALA A 61 18.33 -1.44 0.97
CA ALA A 61 19.20 -2.52 0.50
C ALA A 61 19.00 -3.86 1.25
N ASP A 62 18.39 -3.85 2.43
CA ASP A 62 18.02 -5.05 3.18
C ASP A 62 16.62 -5.60 2.81
N GLY A 63 15.98 -5.03 1.79
CA GLY A 63 14.66 -5.44 1.28
C GLY A 63 13.48 -4.87 2.06
N LYS A 64 13.71 -4.05 3.09
CA LYS A 64 12.65 -3.43 3.88
C LYS A 64 12.05 -2.21 3.20
N ILE A 65 10.79 -1.94 3.51
CA ILE A 65 10.03 -0.81 2.99
C ILE A 65 10.00 0.33 4.03
N TYR A 66 10.31 1.56 3.59
CA TYR A 66 10.29 2.79 4.39
C TYR A 66 9.48 3.90 3.71
#